data_AF-A0A6B8KFI7-F1
#
_entry.id   AF-A0A6B8KFI7-F1
#
_cell.length_a   1.000
_cell.length_b   1.000
_cell.length_c   1.000
_cell.angle_alpha   90.00
_cell.angle_beta   90.00
_cell.angle_gamma   90.00
#
_symmetry.space_group_name_H-M   'P 1'
#
loop_
_entity.id
_entity.type
_entity.pdbx_description
1 polymer ?
#
loop_
_entity_poly.entity_id
_entity_poly.type
_entity_poly.pdbx_seq_one_letter_code
_entity_poly.pdbx_strand_id
1 'polypeptide(L)'
;MMSLRLHASDVLLTDDLTPWQQEQFRHDQRNHSDILNMPRPDRLKHYGLHFAKYVGRLARGSAETKPVDRTIVDAALICLSAANSLNQRLKKPASTMPSSSLQTDKTLSLADAAGRFADACEKIDHLEEFLLLARTANEDILKWVFTISAERHLNLSSAIKVRRKEIADRQFYIMD
;
A
#
# COMPACT_ATOMS: atom_id res chain seq x y z
N MET A 1 -15.56 -18.33 -48.98
CA MET A 1 -15.01 -19.05 -47.81
C MET A 1 -14.59 -18.02 -46.78
N MET A 2 -15.36 -17.92 -45.70
CA MET A 2 -15.11 -17.08 -44.53
C MET A 2 -13.86 -17.57 -43.80
N SER A 3 -12.97 -16.66 -43.44
CA SER A 3 -12.02 -16.88 -42.35
C SER A 3 -12.14 -15.68 -41.41
N LEU A 4 -13.10 -15.77 -40.50
CA LEU A 4 -13.16 -14.96 -39.30
C LEU A 4 -11.99 -15.37 -38.41
N ARG A 5 -10.92 -14.57 -38.39
CA ARG A 5 -9.97 -14.61 -37.27
C ARG A 5 -10.50 -13.69 -36.18
N LEU A 6 -11.05 -14.37 -35.18
CA LEU A 6 -11.50 -13.91 -33.88
C LEU A 6 -10.62 -12.78 -33.32
N HIS A 7 -11.29 -11.71 -32.87
CA HIS A 7 -10.77 -10.77 -31.90
C HIS A 7 -10.35 -11.53 -30.63
N ALA A 8 -9.05 -11.59 -30.38
CA ALA A 8 -8.54 -11.73 -29.02
C ALA A 8 -8.16 -10.33 -28.56
N SER A 9 -9.12 -9.68 -27.93
CA SER A 9 -8.89 -8.55 -27.04
C SER A 9 -7.93 -9.00 -25.94
N ASP A 10 -6.63 -8.73 -26.12
CA ASP A 10 -5.63 -8.74 -25.03
C ASP A 10 -5.93 -7.58 -24.07
N VAL A 11 -7.04 -7.69 -23.34
CA VAL A 11 -7.27 -6.90 -22.14
C VAL A 11 -6.56 -7.63 -21.00
N LEU A 12 -5.23 -7.56 -21.03
CA LEU A 12 -4.37 -7.86 -19.88
C LEU A 12 -3.53 -6.62 -19.54
N LEU A 13 -4.16 -5.44 -19.55
CA LEU A 13 -3.65 -4.29 -18.81
C LEU A 13 -3.92 -4.54 -17.32
N THR A 14 -3.10 -5.38 -16.70
CA THR A 14 -2.93 -5.29 -15.25
C THR A 14 -2.25 -3.95 -15.00
N ASP A 15 -3.03 -2.92 -14.65
CA ASP A 15 -2.54 -1.54 -14.47
C ASP A 15 -1.26 -1.52 -13.62
N ASP A 16 -0.12 -1.29 -14.27
CA ASP A 16 1.18 -1.22 -13.63
C ASP A 16 1.26 0.01 -12.72
N LEU A 17 1.64 -0.19 -11.45
CA LEU A 17 1.73 0.90 -10.47
C LEU A 17 3.13 1.54 -10.44
N THR A 18 4.02 1.16 -11.36
CA THR A 18 5.36 1.75 -11.50
C THR A 18 5.36 3.28 -11.49
N PRO A 19 4.46 3.99 -12.20
CA PRO A 19 4.42 5.46 -12.12
C PRO A 19 4.14 5.97 -10.70
N TRP A 20 3.25 5.31 -9.95
CA TRP A 20 2.94 5.70 -8.57
C TRP A 20 4.11 5.43 -7.63
N GLN A 21 4.82 4.31 -7.83
CA GLN A 21 6.02 3.95 -7.08
C GLN A 21 7.15 4.96 -7.30
N GLN A 22 7.39 5.36 -8.56
CA GLN A 22 8.39 6.36 -8.91
C GLN A 22 8.05 7.74 -8.34
N GLU A 23 6.79 8.14 -8.39
CA GLU A 23 6.33 9.40 -7.79
C GLU A 23 6.46 9.36 -6.26
N GLN A 24 6.14 8.23 -5.63
CA GLN A 24 6.36 8.06 -4.19
C GLN A 24 7.84 8.14 -3.83
N PHE A 25 8.71 7.50 -4.62
CA PHE A 25 10.15 7.55 -4.38
C PHE A 25 10.68 8.99 -4.42
N ARG A 26 10.28 9.78 -5.43
CA ARG A 26 10.65 11.21 -5.52
C ARG A 26 10.10 12.01 -4.34
N HIS A 27 8.85 11.75 -3.96
CA HIS A 27 8.25 12.37 -2.79
C HIS A 27 9.03 12.08 -1.51
N ASP A 28 9.38 10.81 -1.27
CA ASP A 28 10.10 10.38 -0.07
C ASP A 28 11.53 10.93 -0.06
N GLN A 29 12.19 10.99 -1.22
CA GLN A 29 13.52 11.59 -1.34
C GLN A 29 13.53 13.07 -0.95
N ARG A 30 12.50 13.83 -1.34
CA ARG A 30 12.38 15.25 -0.97
C ARG A 30 11.94 15.41 0.48
N ASN A 31 10.88 14.72 0.90
CA ASN A 31 10.12 15.06 2.11
C ASN A 31 10.35 14.10 3.30
N HIS A 32 11.00 12.96 3.08
CA HIS A 32 11.25 11.90 4.09
C HIS A 32 12.69 11.37 3.97
N SER A 33 13.65 12.26 3.74
CA SER A 33 15.06 11.89 3.61
C SER A 33 15.62 11.25 4.88
N ASP A 34 15.10 11.64 6.05
CA ASP A 34 15.36 11.02 7.34
C ASP A 34 15.03 9.52 7.34
N ILE A 35 13.87 9.13 6.80
CA ILE A 35 13.47 7.73 6.67
C ILE A 35 14.23 7.05 5.52
N LEU A 36 14.41 7.72 4.39
CA LEU A 36 15.04 7.13 3.21
C LEU A 36 16.51 6.76 3.47
N ASN A 37 17.20 7.56 4.28
CA ASN A 37 18.60 7.34 4.66
C ASN A 37 18.79 6.29 5.75
N MET A 38 17.71 5.74 6.34
CA MET A 38 17.82 4.61 7.27
C MET A 38 18.28 3.34 6.53
N PRO A 39 18.98 2.43 7.22
CA PRO A 39 19.23 1.08 6.73
C PRO A 39 17.93 0.39 6.28
N ARG A 40 18.01 -0.43 5.22
CA ARG A 40 16.84 -1.11 4.66
C ARG A 40 16.01 -1.87 5.73
N PRO A 41 16.61 -2.64 6.65
CA PRO A 41 15.88 -3.26 7.78
C PRO A 41 15.03 -2.27 8.57
N ASP A 42 15.60 -1.13 8.95
CA ASP A 42 14.93 -0.13 9.79
C ASP A 42 13.78 0.55 9.05
N ARG A 43 13.93 0.76 7.73
CA ARG A 43 12.81 1.23 6.89
C ARG A 43 11.66 0.23 6.87
N LEU A 44 11.95 -1.06 6.72
CA LEU A 44 10.91 -2.10 6.72
C LEU A 44 10.19 -2.14 8.07
N LYS A 45 10.92 -2.10 9.18
CA LYS A 45 10.33 -1.99 10.52
C LYS A 45 9.46 -0.74 10.66
N HIS A 46 9.92 0.40 10.17
CA HIS A 46 9.15 1.64 10.14
C HIS A 46 7.82 1.48 9.39
N TYR A 47 7.81 0.82 8.22
CA TYR A 47 6.59 0.54 7.48
C TYR A 47 5.69 -0.47 8.21
N GLY A 48 6.25 -1.48 8.86
CA GLY A 48 5.52 -2.41 9.74
C GLY A 48 4.78 -1.69 10.87
N LEU A 49 5.44 -0.73 11.53
CA LEU A 49 4.82 0.12 12.55
C LEU A 49 3.67 0.97 11.98
N HIS A 50 3.80 1.46 10.75
CA HIS A 50 2.71 2.17 10.08
C HIS A 50 1.50 1.27 9.84
N PHE A 51 1.71 0.04 9.36
CA PHE A 51 0.62 -0.91 9.14
C PHE A 51 -0.09 -1.29 10.43
N ALA A 52 0.64 -1.60 11.51
CA ALA A 52 0.06 -1.86 12.82
C ALA A 52 -0.75 -0.66 13.37
N LYS A 53 -0.23 0.56 13.20
CA LYS A 53 -0.94 1.81 13.53
C LYS A 53 -2.26 1.94 12.76
N TYR A 54 -2.29 1.57 11.49
CA TYR A 54 -3.50 1.65 10.66
C TYR A 54 -4.56 0.64 11.09
N VAL A 55 -4.16 -0.58 11.44
CA VAL A 55 -5.07 -1.57 12.06
C VAL A 55 -5.72 -0.98 13.31
N GLY A 56 -4.91 -0.39 14.20
CA GLY A 56 -5.41 0.25 15.42
C GLY A 56 -6.37 1.42 15.15
N ARG A 57 -6.12 2.23 14.12
CA ARG A 57 -7.04 3.31 13.71
C ARG A 57 -8.40 2.77 13.29
N LEU A 58 -8.43 1.71 12.49
CA LEU A 58 -9.69 1.11 12.04
C LEU A 58 -10.43 0.42 13.19
N ALA A 59 -9.72 -0.32 14.03
CA ALA A 59 -10.28 -1.04 15.17
C ALA A 59 -10.97 -0.11 16.19
N ARG A 60 -10.53 1.15 16.31
CA ARG A 60 -11.18 2.15 17.17
C ARG A 60 -12.55 2.60 16.67
N GLY A 61 -12.90 2.35 15.41
CA GLY A 61 -14.21 2.72 14.85
C GLY A 61 -14.53 4.20 15.05
N SER A 62 -15.66 4.49 15.71
CA SER A 62 -16.12 5.87 15.97
C SER A 62 -15.25 6.65 16.96
N ALA A 63 -14.37 5.99 17.73
CA ALA A 63 -13.43 6.66 18.62
C ALA A 63 -12.19 7.21 17.89
N GLU A 64 -11.98 6.86 16.62
CA GLU A 64 -10.88 7.39 15.82
C GLU A 64 -11.24 8.75 15.21
N THR A 65 -10.36 9.73 15.41
CA THR A 65 -10.53 11.09 14.85
C THR A 65 -10.18 11.17 13.38
N LYS A 66 -9.31 10.29 12.89
CA LYS A 66 -8.90 10.25 11.47
C LYS A 66 -9.94 9.50 10.64
N PRO A 67 -10.43 10.08 9.54
CA PRO A 67 -11.34 9.38 8.64
C PRO A 67 -10.75 8.07 8.10
N VAL A 68 -11.60 7.08 7.84
CA VAL A 68 -11.19 5.82 7.22
C VAL A 68 -10.47 6.07 5.88
N ASP A 69 -10.99 6.98 5.06
CA ASP A 69 -10.40 7.38 3.78
C ASP A 69 -8.96 7.85 3.93
N ARG A 70 -8.66 8.57 5.02
CA ARG A 70 -7.31 9.01 5.32
C ARG A 70 -6.39 7.83 5.59
N THR A 71 -6.86 6.84 6.34
CA THR A 71 -6.10 5.62 6.63
C THR A 71 -5.86 4.79 5.37
N ILE A 72 -6.83 4.71 4.46
CA ILE A 72 -6.68 4.02 3.17
C ILE A 72 -5.58 4.68 2.34
N VAL A 73 -5.62 6.00 2.19
CA VAL A 73 -4.62 6.74 1.39
C VAL A 73 -3.24 6.64 2.06
N ASP A 74 -3.15 6.85 3.37
CA ASP A 74 -1.91 6.69 4.13
C ASP A 74 -1.34 5.26 3.97
N ALA A 75 -2.17 4.22 3.96
CA ALA A 75 -1.75 2.84 3.72
C ALA A 75 -1.23 2.64 2.28
N ALA A 76 -1.90 3.21 1.28
CA ALA A 76 -1.46 3.15 -0.11
C ALA A 76 -0.05 3.76 -0.29
N LEU A 77 0.19 4.93 0.30
CA LEU A 77 1.50 5.59 0.27
C LEU A 77 2.59 4.71 0.89
N ILE A 78 2.32 4.10 2.06
CA ILE A 78 3.27 3.21 2.71
C ILE A 78 3.51 1.93 1.89
N CYS A 79 2.49 1.36 1.24
CA CYS A 79 2.70 0.21 0.35
C CYS A 79 3.67 0.54 -0.80
N LEU A 80 3.58 1.73 -1.37
CA LEU A 80 4.50 2.20 -2.42
C LEU A 80 5.94 2.35 -1.88
N SER A 81 6.11 2.99 -0.71
CA SER A 81 7.42 3.15 -0.07
C SER A 81 8.04 1.81 0.37
N ALA A 82 7.23 0.90 0.90
CA ALA A 82 7.64 -0.47 1.25
C ALA A 82 8.07 -1.25 0.02
N ALA A 83 7.29 -1.19 -1.07
CA ALA A 83 7.63 -1.86 -2.32
C ALA A 83 8.94 -1.33 -2.92
N ASN A 84 9.17 -0.01 -2.87
CA ASN A 84 10.44 0.60 -3.27
C ASN A 84 11.61 0.05 -2.43
N SER A 85 11.41 -0.12 -1.12
CA SER A 85 12.44 -0.71 -0.24
C SER A 85 12.64 -2.21 -0.43
N LEU A 86 11.63 -2.94 -0.90
CA LEU A 86 11.68 -4.38 -1.19
C LEU A 86 12.14 -4.69 -2.63
N ASN A 87 12.41 -3.67 -3.45
CA ASN A 87 12.57 -3.79 -4.90
C ASN A 87 11.44 -4.60 -5.54
N GLN A 88 10.20 -4.34 -5.11
CA GLN A 88 8.99 -5.04 -5.56
C GLN A 88 8.26 -4.18 -6.58
N ARG A 89 7.93 -4.74 -7.75
CA ARG A 89 7.09 -4.07 -8.74
C ARG A 89 5.63 -4.37 -8.44
N LEU A 90 4.88 -3.35 -8.07
CA LEU A 90 3.47 -3.50 -7.74
C LEU A 90 2.61 -3.46 -8.99
N LYS A 91 1.57 -4.28 -8.99
CA LYS A 91 0.49 -4.26 -10.00
C LYS A 91 -0.82 -3.99 -9.27
N LYS A 92 -1.75 -3.34 -9.97
CA LYS A 92 -3.12 -3.26 -9.48
C LYS A 92 -3.69 -4.68 -9.32
N PRO A 93 -4.36 -4.99 -8.20
CA PRO A 93 -5.04 -6.26 -8.06
C PRO A 93 -6.05 -6.42 -9.19
N ALA A 94 -6.18 -7.63 -9.73
CA ALA A 94 -7.30 -7.92 -10.62
C ALA A 94 -8.60 -7.55 -9.89
N SER A 95 -9.56 -6.95 -10.61
CA SER A 95 -10.90 -6.71 -10.07
C SER A 95 -11.51 -8.04 -9.70
N THR A 96 -11.33 -8.47 -8.46
CA THR A 96 -12.15 -9.53 -7.89
C THR A 96 -13.50 -8.91 -7.64
N MET A 97 -14.49 -9.29 -8.44
CA MET A 97 -15.90 -9.14 -8.10
C MET A 97 -16.06 -9.46 -6.61
N PRO A 98 -16.82 -8.67 -5.83
CA PRO A 98 -17.03 -8.99 -4.43
C PRO A 98 -17.66 -10.39 -4.35
N SER A 99 -16.86 -11.39 -4.00
CA SER A 99 -17.39 -12.72 -3.75
C SER A 99 -18.29 -12.60 -2.54
N SER A 100 -19.58 -12.80 -2.74
CA SER A 100 -20.61 -12.80 -1.71
C SER A 100 -20.46 -13.93 -0.67
N SER A 101 -19.36 -14.67 -0.70
CA SER A 101 -19.07 -15.75 0.24
C SER A 101 -18.04 -15.28 1.27
N LEU A 102 -18.53 -15.00 2.48
CA LEU A 102 -17.80 -14.58 3.68
C LEU A 102 -17.30 -13.12 3.60
N GLN A 103 -18.10 -12.20 4.15
CA GLN A 103 -17.63 -10.89 4.58
C GLN A 103 -16.55 -11.09 5.65
N THR A 104 -15.32 -11.37 5.24
CA THR A 104 -14.17 -11.26 6.15
C THR A 104 -14.15 -9.83 6.65
N ASP A 105 -14.21 -9.65 7.97
CA ASP A 105 -14.10 -8.34 8.59
C ASP A 105 -12.88 -7.62 7.98
N LYS A 106 -13.14 -6.47 7.37
CA LYS A 106 -12.16 -5.68 6.61
C LYS A 106 -10.96 -5.32 7.49
N THR A 107 -11.18 -5.19 8.79
CA THR A 107 -10.13 -4.97 9.78
C THR A 107 -9.29 -6.22 9.98
N LEU A 108 -9.90 -7.41 9.98
CA LEU A 108 -9.17 -8.69 10.09
C LEU A 108 -8.25 -8.91 8.88
N SER A 109 -8.70 -8.65 7.66
CA SER A 109 -7.85 -8.80 6.46
C SER A 109 -6.63 -7.88 6.51
N LEU A 110 -6.79 -6.63 6.96
CA LEU A 110 -5.66 -5.73 7.15
C LEU A 110 -4.78 -6.17 8.33
N ALA A 111 -5.38 -6.62 9.43
CA ALA A 111 -4.68 -7.07 10.64
C ALA A 111 -3.79 -8.28 10.36
N ASP A 112 -4.29 -9.27 9.62
CA ASP A 112 -3.52 -10.43 9.19
C ASP A 112 -2.32 -10.01 8.32
N ALA A 113 -2.55 -9.20 7.29
CA ALA A 113 -1.48 -8.78 6.39
C ALA A 113 -0.45 -7.89 7.11
N ALA A 114 -0.88 -6.99 8.00
CA ALA A 114 0.01 -6.20 8.84
C ALA A 114 0.81 -7.09 9.82
N GLY A 115 0.18 -8.11 10.39
CA GLY A 115 0.82 -9.10 11.28
C GLY A 115 1.90 -9.89 10.56
N ARG A 116 1.63 -10.37 9.35
CA ARG A 116 2.64 -11.03 8.50
C ARG A 116 3.79 -10.11 8.10
N PHE A 117 3.50 -8.83 7.82
CA PHE A 117 4.57 -7.85 7.58
C PHE A 117 5.42 -7.63 8.84
N ALA A 118 4.80 -7.62 10.03
CA ALA A 118 5.50 -7.52 11.30
C ALA A 118 6.35 -8.77 11.61
N ASP A 119 5.84 -9.97 11.33
CA ASP A 119 6.61 -11.23 11.39
C ASP A 119 7.83 -11.15 10.46
N ALA A 120 7.66 -10.68 9.22
CA ALA A 120 8.80 -10.45 8.34
C ALA A 120 9.82 -9.44 8.91
N CYS A 121 9.37 -8.45 9.70
CA CYS A 121 10.27 -7.54 10.40
C CYS A 121 11.03 -8.22 11.54
N GLU A 122 10.37 -9.10 12.30
CA GLU A 122 10.99 -9.92 13.36
C GLU A 122 12.01 -10.90 12.77
N LYS A 123 11.69 -11.54 11.64
CA LYS A 123 12.61 -12.44 10.92
C LYS A 123 13.91 -11.78 10.50
N ILE A 124 13.89 -10.48 10.19
CA ILE A 124 15.13 -9.72 9.92
C ILE A 124 16.04 -9.71 11.15
N ASP A 125 15.47 -9.58 12.35
CA ASP A 125 16.25 -9.57 13.61
C ASP A 125 16.83 -10.94 13.96
N HIS A 126 16.12 -12.01 13.57
CA HIS A 126 16.59 -13.38 13.73
C HIS A 126 17.48 -13.88 12.57
N LEU A 127 17.77 -13.03 11.58
CA LEU A 127 18.52 -13.39 10.36
C LEU A 127 17.88 -14.54 9.56
N GLU A 128 16.55 -14.63 9.58
CA GLU A 128 15.75 -15.60 8.84
C GLU A 128 15.30 -15.08 7.46
N GLU A 129 14.77 -15.97 6.61
CA GLU A 129 14.16 -15.55 5.34
C GLU A 129 12.88 -14.77 5.61
N PHE A 130 12.80 -13.55 5.06
CA PHE A 130 11.68 -12.64 5.29
C PHE A 130 11.10 -12.05 4.00
N LEU A 131 11.81 -12.17 2.88
CA LEU A 131 11.58 -11.33 1.70
C LEU A 131 10.26 -11.70 1.02
N LEU A 132 9.98 -13.00 0.89
CA LEU A 132 8.71 -13.46 0.31
C LEU A 132 7.54 -13.04 1.19
N LEU A 133 7.65 -13.23 2.50
CA LEU A 133 6.61 -12.88 3.47
C LEU A 133 6.30 -11.38 3.47
N ALA A 134 7.33 -10.52 3.48
CA ALA A 134 7.15 -9.07 3.42
C ALA A 134 6.47 -8.63 2.12
N ARG A 135 6.85 -9.23 0.98
CA ARG A 135 6.27 -8.89 -0.34
C ARG A 135 4.81 -9.29 -0.45
N THR A 136 4.46 -10.51 -0.04
CA THR A 136 3.07 -11.00 -0.09
C THR A 136 2.19 -10.22 0.89
N ALA A 137 2.69 -9.94 2.10
CA ALA A 137 1.99 -9.08 3.05
C ALA A 137 1.73 -7.68 2.48
N ASN A 138 2.73 -7.05 1.85
CA ASN A 138 2.55 -5.74 1.22
C ASN A 138 1.52 -5.75 0.07
N GLU A 139 1.51 -6.82 -0.74
CA GLU A 139 0.51 -7.03 -1.80
C GLU A 139 -0.90 -7.20 -1.25
N ASP A 140 -1.07 -7.92 -0.13
CA ASP A 140 -2.37 -8.11 0.50
C ASP A 140 -2.89 -6.80 1.13
N ILE A 141 -2.01 -6.00 1.73
CA ILE A 141 -2.37 -4.65 2.21
C ILE A 141 -2.77 -3.76 1.02
N LEU A 142 -2.04 -3.82 -0.10
CA LEU A 142 -2.39 -3.09 -1.31
C LEU A 142 -3.75 -3.55 -1.88
N LYS A 143 -4.01 -4.86 -1.88
CA LYS A 143 -5.30 -5.42 -2.28
C LYS A 143 -6.43 -4.88 -1.40
N TRP A 144 -6.22 -4.88 -0.08
CA TRP A 144 -7.14 -4.26 0.86
C TRP A 144 -7.39 -2.79 0.53
N VAL A 145 -6.35 -2.00 0.27
CA VAL A 145 -6.47 -0.58 -0.13
C VAL A 145 -7.39 -0.41 -1.34
N PHE A 146 -7.20 -1.21 -2.40
CA PHE A 146 -8.02 -1.12 -3.61
C PHE A 146 -9.46 -1.58 -3.38
N THR A 147 -9.66 -2.67 -2.64
CA THR A 147 -11.00 -3.18 -2.30
C THR A 147 -11.80 -2.12 -1.54
N ILE A 148 -11.24 -1.58 -0.46
CA ILE A 148 -11.96 -0.60 0.38
C ILE A 148 -12.13 0.73 -0.35
N SER A 149 -11.16 1.14 -1.17
CA SER A 149 -11.32 2.35 -2.00
C SER A 149 -12.50 2.21 -2.97
N ALA A 150 -12.65 1.04 -3.60
CA ALA A 150 -13.75 0.78 -4.52
C ALA A 150 -15.12 0.80 -3.82
N GLU A 151 -15.24 0.14 -2.66
CA GLU A 151 -16.47 0.11 -1.87
C GLU A 151 -16.88 1.50 -1.35
N ARG A 152 -15.91 2.36 -1.04
CA ARG A 152 -16.14 3.71 -0.54
C ARG A 152 -16.23 4.76 -1.64
N HIS A 153 -16.15 4.35 -2.90
CA HIS A 153 -16.11 5.23 -4.07
C HIS A 153 -15.00 6.29 -3.99
N LEU A 154 -13.89 5.95 -3.34
CA LEU A 154 -12.73 6.83 -3.18
C LEU A 154 -11.88 6.80 -4.46
N ASN A 155 -11.71 7.97 -5.10
CA ASN A 155 -10.73 8.12 -6.17
C ASN A 155 -9.31 8.12 -5.57
N LEU A 156 -8.73 6.93 -5.46
CA LEU A 156 -7.44 6.72 -4.80
C LEU A 156 -6.31 7.53 -5.46
N SER A 157 -6.31 7.66 -6.78
CA SER A 157 -5.29 8.41 -7.52
C SER A 157 -5.28 9.89 -7.16
N SER A 158 -6.45 10.55 -7.18
CA SER A 158 -6.55 11.96 -6.80
C SER A 158 -6.28 12.15 -5.31
N ALA A 159 -6.76 11.25 -4.46
CA ALA A 159 -6.56 11.31 -3.02
C ALA A 159 -5.07 11.18 -2.63
N ILE A 160 -4.31 10.30 -3.29
CA ILE A 160 -2.85 10.18 -3.13
C ILE A 160 -2.16 11.50 -3.48
N LYS A 161 -2.52 12.13 -4.60
CA LYS A 161 -1.92 13.40 -5.04
C LYS A 161 -2.16 14.52 -4.04
N VAL A 162 -3.40 14.65 -3.56
CA VAL A 162 -3.75 15.62 -2.51
C VAL A 162 -2.95 15.33 -1.24
N ARG A 163 -2.90 14.07 -0.83
CA ARG A 163 -2.22 13.67 0.40
C ARG A 163 -0.72 13.98 0.38
N ARG A 164 -0.04 13.75 -0.74
CA ARG A 164 1.39 14.07 -0.90
C ARG A 164 1.66 15.57 -0.70
N LYS A 165 0.83 16.44 -1.26
CA LYS A 165 0.94 17.90 -1.05
C LYS A 165 0.85 18.25 0.44
N GLU A 166 -0.18 17.75 1.12
CA GLU A 166 -0.35 18.00 2.57
C GLU A 166 0.78 17.45 3.45
N ILE A 167 1.51 16.42 2.99
CA ILE A 167 2.67 15.88 3.71
C ILE A 167 3.89 16.76 3.44
N ALA A 168 4.11 17.18 2.20
CA ALA A 168 5.18 18.07 1.80
C ALA A 168 5.13 19.40 2.58
N ASP A 169 3.94 19.97 2.75
CA ASP A 169 3.73 21.24 3.47
C ASP A 169 4.18 21.22 4.95
N ARG A 170 4.46 20.05 5.52
CA ARG A 170 4.92 19.92 6.92
C ARG A 170 6.40 20.19 7.08
N GLN A 171 7.18 20.10 6.00
CA GLN A 171 8.63 20.23 6.06
C GLN A 171 9.02 21.69 6.01
N PHE A 172 9.16 22.31 7.19
CA PHE A 172 9.45 23.74 7.34
C PHE A 172 10.81 24.18 6.75
N TYR A 173 11.73 23.25 6.55
CA TYR A 173 13.10 23.53 6.06
C TYR A 173 13.25 23.37 4.55
N ILE A 174 12.19 22.98 3.82
CA ILE A 174 12.19 22.85 2.36
C ILE A 174 11.43 24.03 1.79
N MET A 175 12.13 24.94 1.10
CA MET A 175 11.50 26.02 0.34
C MET A 175 11.18 25.53 -1.08
N ASP A 176 10.02 25.91 -1.61
CA ASP A 176 9.59 25.61 -2.99
C ASP A 176 10.29 26.49 -4.03
#